data_AF-Q5YSG2-F1
#
_entry.id   AF-Q5YSG2-F1
#
_cell.length_a   1.000
_cell.length_b   1.000
_cell.length_c   1.000
_cell.angle_alpha   90.00
_cell.angle_beta   90.00
_cell.angle_gamma   90.00
#
_symmetry.space_group_name_H-M   'P 1'
#
loop_
_entity.id
_entity.type
_entity.pdbx_description
1 polymer ?
#
loop_
_entity_poly.entity_id
_entity_poly.type
_entity_poly.pdbx_seq_one_letter_code
_entity_poly.pdbx_strand_id
1 'polypeptide(L)'
;MSVSANADCRLTFQVGESTPGQVVYVGSCVTCGLPLQAGSEADLRARFAQHASIDPPPAEVLARTITPFDVDSFPAYFLNGPGYRVASKTVCPHGRVLTDPCPACD
;
A
#
# COMPACT_ATOMS: atom_id res chain seq x y z
N MET A 1 7.12 12.42 -13.08
CA MET A 1 6.14 12.01 -14.12
C MET A 1 5.03 11.22 -13.42
N SER A 2 3.78 11.27 -13.89
CA SER A 2 2.66 10.54 -13.27
C SER A 2 2.04 9.52 -14.21
N VAL A 3 1.68 8.35 -13.68
CA VAL A 3 1.09 7.23 -14.44
C VAL A 3 -0.17 6.78 -13.71
N SER A 4 -1.28 6.58 -14.42
CA SER A 4 -2.55 6.09 -13.83
C SER A 4 -2.82 4.65 -14.26
N ALA A 5 -3.22 3.79 -13.31
CA ALA A 5 -3.54 2.38 -13.58
C ALA A 5 -5.03 2.06 -13.43
N ASN A 6 -5.79 2.91 -12.73
CA ASN A 6 -7.26 2.92 -12.65
C ASN A 6 -7.70 4.38 -12.37
N ALA A 7 -8.98 4.71 -12.62
CA ALA A 7 -9.50 6.10 -12.47
C ALA A 7 -9.18 6.73 -11.10
N ASP A 8 -9.05 5.89 -10.06
CA ASP A 8 -8.78 6.30 -8.68
C ASP A 8 -7.37 5.99 -8.19
N CYS A 9 -6.45 5.45 -8.99
CA CYS A 9 -5.06 5.20 -8.56
C CYS A 9 -4.06 5.87 -9.49
N ARG A 10 -3.23 6.76 -8.91
CA ARG A 10 -2.16 7.49 -9.60
C ARG A 10 -0.81 7.26 -8.94
N LEU A 11 0.20 6.88 -9.72
CA LEU A 11 1.59 6.74 -9.29
C LEU A 11 2.32 8.09 -9.42
N THR A 12 3.03 8.46 -8.37
CA THR A 12 4.14 9.42 -8.43
C THR A 12 5.44 8.69 -8.12
N PHE A 13 6.53 9.02 -8.82
CA PHE A 13 7.83 8.41 -8.55
C PHE A 13 9.00 9.31 -8.90
N GLN A 14 10.14 9.00 -8.28
CA GLN A 14 11.43 9.63 -8.45
C GLN A 14 12.50 8.55 -8.62
N VAL A 15 13.60 8.94 -9.25
CA VAL A 15 14.80 8.10 -9.40
C VAL A 15 15.82 8.56 -8.38
N GLY A 16 16.40 7.61 -7.65
CA GLY A 16 17.48 7.84 -6.72
C GLY A 16 18.54 6.75 -6.82
N GLU A 17 19.53 6.82 -5.94
CA GLU A 17 20.56 5.80 -5.77
C GLU A 17 20.48 5.24 -4.35
N SER A 18 20.38 3.92 -4.19
CA SER A 18 20.34 3.29 -2.85
C SER A 18 21.73 3.03 -2.29
N THR A 19 22.69 2.77 -3.16
CA THR A 19 24.11 2.54 -2.91
C THR A 19 24.90 2.99 -4.14
N PRO A 20 26.22 3.23 -4.06
CA PRO A 20 27.00 3.67 -5.22
C PRO A 20 26.80 2.76 -6.43
N GLY A 21 26.24 3.31 -7.52
CA GLY A 21 25.98 2.58 -8.76
C GLY A 21 24.68 1.75 -8.80
N GLN A 22 23.87 1.73 -7.73
CA GLN A 22 22.58 1.05 -7.72
C GLN A 22 21.43 2.06 -7.84
N VAL A 23 20.84 2.13 -9.02
CA VAL A 23 19.64 2.95 -9.28
C VAL A 23 18.43 2.31 -8.62
N VAL A 24 17.62 3.14 -7.97
CA VAL A 24 16.36 2.76 -7.37
C VAL A 24 15.26 3.73 -7.81
N TYR A 25 14.11 3.16 -8.13
CA TYR A 25 12.88 3.89 -8.42
C TYR A 25 12.01 3.83 -7.17
N VAL A 26 11.72 4.99 -6.58
CA VAL A 26 10.87 5.11 -5.39
C VAL A 26 9.62 5.87 -5.79
N GLY A 27 8.46 5.29 -5.52
CA GLY A 27 7.18 5.89 -5.81
C GLY A 27 6.17 5.68 -4.69
N SER A 28 5.03 6.32 -4.86
CA SER A 28 3.87 6.09 -4.00
C SER A 28 2.59 6.24 -4.80
N CYS A 29 1.56 5.50 -4.37
CA CYS A 29 0.22 5.75 -4.86
C CYS A 29 -0.31 7.03 -4.21
N VAL A 30 -0.66 8.04 -5.01
CA VAL A 30 -1.19 9.32 -4.55
C VAL A 30 -2.51 9.14 -3.79
N THR A 31 -3.29 8.13 -4.16
CA THR A 31 -4.63 7.89 -3.62
C THR A 31 -4.62 7.11 -2.33
N CYS A 32 -3.68 6.19 -2.09
CA CYS A 32 -3.67 5.44 -0.83
C CYS A 32 -2.45 5.74 0.05
N GLY A 33 -1.39 6.31 -0.52
CA GLY A 33 -0.13 6.60 0.16
C GLY A 33 0.82 5.41 0.27
N LEU A 34 0.49 4.26 -0.32
CA LEU A 34 1.34 3.06 -0.26
C LEU A 34 2.72 3.36 -0.88
N PRO A 35 3.82 3.20 -0.13
CA PRO A 35 5.17 3.30 -0.69
C PRO A 35 5.48 2.10 -1.59
N LEU A 36 6.11 2.38 -2.74
CA LEU A 36 6.55 1.40 -3.71
C LEU A 36 8.01 1.67 -4.06
N GLN A 37 8.80 0.62 -4.22
CA GLN A 37 10.20 0.72 -4.61
C GLN A 37 10.52 -0.38 -5.61
N ALA A 38 11.40 -0.11 -6.59
CA ALA A 38 11.90 -1.13 -7.49
C ALA A 38 13.27 -0.76 -8.08
N GLY A 39 13.97 -1.74 -8.67
CA GLY A 39 15.25 -1.50 -9.36
C GLY A 39 15.10 -0.94 -10.78
N SER A 40 13.88 -0.94 -11.34
CA SER A 40 13.58 -0.40 -12.66
C SER A 40 12.23 0.31 -12.68
N GLU A 41 12.03 1.20 -13.65
CA GLU A 41 10.74 1.87 -13.86
C GLU A 41 9.64 0.87 -14.22
N ALA A 42 9.96 -0.14 -15.05
CA ALA A 42 9.01 -1.16 -15.47
C ALA A 42 8.51 -1.97 -14.27
N ASP A 43 9.41 -2.38 -13.37
CA ASP A 43 9.04 -3.10 -12.15
C ASP A 43 8.22 -2.22 -11.21
N LEU A 44 8.55 -0.92 -11.09
CA LEU A 44 7.78 -0.01 -10.26
C LEU A 44 6.34 0.13 -10.80
N ARG A 45 6.19 0.26 -12.11
CA ARG A 45 4.87 0.31 -12.77
C ARG A 45 4.11 -1.00 -12.63
N ALA A 46 4.79 -2.16 -12.71
CA ALA A 46 4.17 -3.46 -12.50
C ALA A 46 3.67 -3.63 -11.05
N ARG A 47 4.48 -3.25 -10.06
CA ARG A 47 4.07 -3.23 -8.65
C ARG A 47 2.87 -2.31 -8.41
N PHE A 48 2.87 -1.13 -9.06
CA PHE A 48 1.75 -0.20 -8.99
C PHE A 48 0.48 -0.75 -9.66
N ALA A 49 0.60 -1.41 -10.82
CA ALA A 49 -0.52 -2.05 -11.48
C ALA A 49 -1.11 -3.18 -10.63
N GLN A 50 -0.25 -4.01 -10.03
CA GLN A 50 -0.66 -5.04 -9.08
C GLN A 50 -1.38 -4.43 -7.88
N HIS A 51 -0.83 -3.39 -7.26
CA HIS A 51 -1.47 -2.65 -6.18
C HIS A 51 -2.90 -2.19 -6.55
N ALA A 52 -3.06 -1.61 -7.75
CA ALA A 52 -4.33 -1.07 -8.23
C ALA A 52 -5.35 -2.16 -8.63
N SER A 53 -4.92 -3.42 -8.78
CA SER A 53 -5.78 -4.53 -9.18
C SER A 53 -6.19 -5.45 -8.03
N ILE A 54 -5.83 -5.14 -6.78
CA ILE A 54 -6.20 -5.97 -5.64
C ILE A 54 -7.68 -5.79 -5.34
N ASP A 55 -8.42 -6.89 -5.36
CA ASP A 55 -9.85 -6.90 -5.11
C ASP A 55 -10.20 -6.40 -3.69
N PRO A 56 -11.27 -5.61 -3.56
CA PRO A 56 -11.73 -5.15 -2.26
C PRO A 56 -12.35 -6.30 -1.44
N PRO A 57 -12.23 -6.26 -0.10
CA PRO A 57 -13.01 -7.07 0.82
C PRO A 57 -14.51 -6.85 0.63
N PRO A 58 -15.37 -7.73 1.21
CA PRO A 58 -16.81 -7.53 1.23
C PRO A 58 -17.20 -6.14 1.75
N ALA A 59 -18.28 -5.58 1.21
CA ALA A 59 -18.72 -4.22 1.53
C ALA A 59 -19.00 -4.04 3.02
N GLU A 60 -19.41 -5.09 3.72
CA GLU A 60 -19.69 -5.07 5.16
C GLU A 60 -18.41 -4.81 5.98
N VAL A 61 -17.26 -5.30 5.51
CA VAL A 61 -15.95 -5.04 6.14
C VAL A 61 -15.55 -3.59 5.93
N LEU A 62 -15.76 -3.07 4.72
CA LEU A 62 -15.41 -1.69 4.34
C LEU A 62 -16.36 -0.65 4.97
N ALA A 63 -17.59 -1.04 5.33
CA ALA A 63 -18.58 -0.15 5.92
C ALA A 63 -18.38 0.12 7.42
N ARG A 64 -17.48 -0.63 8.09
CA ARG A 64 -17.20 -0.49 9.52
C ARG A 64 -15.75 -0.06 9.79
N THR A 65 -15.46 0.28 11.03
CA THR A 65 -14.07 0.44 11.48
C THR A 65 -13.36 -0.90 11.34
N ILE A 66 -12.28 -0.91 10.57
CA ILE A 66 -11.43 -2.08 10.38
C ILE A 66 -10.65 -2.41 11.65
N THR A 67 -10.36 -3.68 11.84
CA THR A 67 -9.68 -4.23 13.01
C THR A 67 -8.42 -4.99 12.58
N PRO A 68 -7.52 -5.36 13.51
CA PRO A 68 -6.38 -6.22 13.16
C PRO A 68 -6.80 -7.53 12.47
N PHE A 69 -7.92 -8.12 12.89
CA PHE A 69 -8.48 -9.32 12.26
C PHE A 69 -8.87 -9.11 10.80
N ASP A 70 -9.34 -7.91 10.43
CA ASP A 70 -9.68 -7.59 9.03
C ASP A 70 -8.42 -7.47 8.17
N VAL A 71 -7.35 -6.91 8.74
CA VAL A 71 -6.06 -6.82 8.07
C VAL A 71 -5.46 -8.21 7.86
N ASP A 72 -5.56 -9.09 8.85
CA ASP A 72 -5.11 -10.48 8.74
C ASP A 72 -5.97 -11.31 7.77
N SER A 73 -7.28 -11.05 7.71
CA SER A 73 -8.19 -11.72 6.78
C SER A 73 -8.04 -11.24 5.33
N PHE A 74 -7.63 -9.98 5.12
CA PHE A 74 -7.47 -9.36 3.79
C PHE A 74 -6.15 -8.60 3.64
N PRO A 75 -4.99 -9.26 3.84
CA PRO A 75 -3.70 -8.58 3.94
C PRO A 75 -3.26 -7.99 2.61
N ALA A 76 -3.60 -8.64 1.49
CA ALA A 76 -3.34 -8.10 0.16
C ALA A 76 -3.95 -6.71 -0.01
N TYR A 77 -5.21 -6.52 0.41
CA TYR A 77 -5.92 -5.25 0.23
C TYR A 77 -5.47 -4.17 1.23
N PHE A 78 -5.30 -4.53 2.50
CA PHE A 78 -4.98 -3.55 3.54
C PHE A 78 -3.49 -3.23 3.67
N LEU A 79 -2.59 -4.12 3.28
CA LEU A 79 -1.14 -3.88 3.35
C LEU A 79 -0.54 -3.49 2.00
N ASN A 80 -1.08 -4.01 0.90
CA ASN A 80 -0.52 -3.81 -0.44
C ASN A 80 -1.49 -3.19 -1.45
N GLY A 81 -2.75 -2.98 -1.07
CA GLY A 81 -3.82 -2.54 -1.95
C GLY A 81 -4.39 -1.17 -1.58
N PRO A 82 -5.50 -0.76 -2.22
CA PRO A 82 -6.12 0.54 -1.97
C PRO A 82 -6.54 0.77 -0.51
N GLY A 83 -6.77 -0.32 0.25
CA GLY A 83 -7.07 -0.30 1.68
C GLY A 83 -5.96 0.25 2.57
N TYR A 84 -4.73 0.35 2.07
CA TYR A 84 -3.56 0.83 2.82
C TYR A 84 -3.79 2.18 3.51
N ARG A 85 -4.52 3.11 2.88
CA ARG A 85 -4.80 4.43 3.49
C ARG A 85 -5.59 4.32 4.79
N VAL A 86 -6.56 3.41 4.83
CA VAL A 86 -7.40 3.23 6.02
C VAL A 86 -6.57 2.53 7.08
N ALA A 87 -5.91 1.41 6.73
CA ALA A 87 -5.08 0.65 7.65
C ALA A 87 -3.94 1.47 8.30
N SER A 88 -3.24 2.30 7.52
CA SER A 88 -2.15 3.15 8.02
C SER A 88 -2.61 4.33 8.90
N LYS A 89 -3.92 4.58 8.99
CA LYS A 89 -4.52 5.61 9.86
C LYS A 89 -5.31 5.04 11.02
N THR A 90 -5.63 3.75 10.98
CA THR A 90 -6.31 3.06 12.06
C THR A 90 -5.29 2.55 13.06
N VAL A 91 -5.51 2.84 14.34
CA VAL A 91 -4.64 2.46 15.44
C VAL A 91 -5.28 1.32 16.22
N CYS A 92 -4.53 0.25 16.49
CA CYS A 92 -4.96 -0.84 17.36
C CYS A 92 -5.02 -0.36 18.83
N PRO A 93 -5.68 -1.11 19.74
CA PRO A 93 -5.73 -0.76 21.17
C PRO A 93 -4.35 -0.62 21.83
N HIS A 94 -3.29 -1.20 21.24
CA HIS A 94 -1.91 -1.13 21.74
C HIS A 94 -1.11 0.06 21.19
N GLY A 95 -1.74 0.97 20.43
CA GLY A 95 -1.12 2.21 19.96
C GLY A 95 -0.28 2.10 18.68
N ARG A 96 -0.34 0.97 17.95
CA ARG A 96 0.30 0.78 16.64
C ARG A 96 -0.71 0.98 15.52
N VAL A 97 -0.29 1.52 14.38
CA VAL A 97 -1.16 1.53 13.18
C VAL A 97 -1.30 0.12 12.64
N LEU A 98 -2.42 -0.20 11.97
CA LEU A 98 -2.69 -1.58 11.54
C LEU A 98 -1.78 -2.08 10.41
N THR A 99 -0.99 -1.20 9.79
CA THR A 99 0.05 -1.58 8.81
C THR A 99 1.39 -1.93 9.45
N ASP A 100 1.55 -1.66 10.74
CA ASP A 100 2.78 -1.93 11.48
C ASP A 100 2.63 -3.21 12.29
N PRO A 101 3.72 -3.98 12.47
CA PRO A 101 3.71 -5.16 13.33
C PRO A 101 3.34 -4.78 14.77
N CYS A 102 2.44 -5.56 15.36
CA CYS A 102 1.97 -5.41 16.73
C CYS A 102 2.06 -6.75 17.47
N PRO A 103 2.97 -6.92 18.45
CA PRO A 103 3.20 -8.22 19.11
C PRO A 103 2.01 -8.80 19.91
N ALA A 104 0.95 -8.02 20.09
CA ALA A 104 -0.28 -8.44 20.77
C ALA A 104 -1.48 -8.58 19.83
N CYS A 105 -1.33 -8.24 18.55
CA CYS A 105 -2.35 -8.42 17.51
C CYS A 105 -1.91 -9.36 16.38
N ASP A 106 -0.61 -9.51 16.16
CA ASP A 106 0.01 -10.44 15.21
C ASP A 106 0.05 -11.88 15.75
#